data_AF-A0A6M3INT0-F1
#
_entry.id   AF-A0A6M3INT0-F1
#
_cell.length_a   1.000
_cell.length_b   1.000
_cell.length_c   1.000
_cell.angle_alpha   90.00
_cell.angle_beta   90.00
_cell.angle_gamma   90.00
#
_symmetry.space_group_name_H-M   'P 1'
#
loop_
_entity.id
_entity.type
_entity.pdbx_description
1 polymer ?
#
loop_
_entity_poly.entity_id
_entity_poly.type
_entity_poly.pdbx_seq_one_letter_code
_entity_poly.pdbx_strand_id
1 'polypeptide(L)'
;MHALTKGILLGCYLGGVEDMKKQMTTYPKNMTIDTLLGKSLTSIEGDVGTKKITFQTANNETYELSHDQDCREEVCVVDISGDLQDLIKHPILLAEEIISANSVPDEIKYIDQDKYLYGDSFTWTFYKLATIKGSVTIRWLGTSNGYYSESVDFVRIS
;
A
#
# COMPACT_ATOMS: atom_id res chain seq x y z
N MET A 1 -19.92 6.48 65.20
CA MET A 1 -18.90 6.74 64.15
C MET A 1 -19.18 5.79 63.00
N HIS A 2 -19.45 6.35 61.83
CA HIS A 2 -19.97 5.67 60.65
C HIS A 2 -19.00 4.62 60.09
N ALA A 3 -19.43 3.37 60.02
CA ALA A 3 -18.86 2.37 59.13
C ALA A 3 -19.70 2.38 57.83
N LEU A 4 -19.12 2.86 56.73
CA LEU A 4 -19.75 2.77 55.41
C LEU A 4 -19.22 1.54 54.68
N THR A 5 -20.13 0.61 54.46
CA THR A 5 -20.05 -0.49 53.51
C THR A 5 -20.05 0.08 52.08
N LYS A 6 -19.11 -0.32 51.22
CA LYS A 6 -19.27 -0.27 49.76
C LYS A 6 -18.59 -1.48 49.12
N GLY A 7 -19.39 -2.27 48.41
CA GLY A 7 -18.93 -3.40 47.63
C GLY A 7 -18.58 -3.04 46.17
N ILE A 8 -18.22 -4.10 45.45
CA ILE A 8 -18.28 -4.30 44.00
C ILE A 8 -17.24 -3.49 43.18
N LEU A 9 -16.22 -4.18 42.66
CA LEU A 9 -16.16 -4.48 41.22
C LEU A 9 -15.17 -5.64 40.98
N LEU A 10 -15.74 -6.83 40.81
CA LEU A 10 -15.12 -7.95 40.12
C LEU A 10 -15.40 -7.72 38.63
N GLY A 11 -14.36 -7.75 37.79
CA GLY A 11 -14.51 -7.88 36.34
C GLY A 11 -14.11 -6.63 35.57
N CYS A 12 -12.85 -6.60 35.12
CA CYS A 12 -12.39 -5.89 33.92
C CYS A 12 -10.94 -6.29 33.63
N TYR A 13 -10.60 -7.58 33.54
CA TYR A 13 -9.25 -7.96 33.09
C TYR A 13 -9.17 -9.38 32.51
N LEU A 14 -10.13 -9.75 31.65
CA LEU A 14 -10.04 -11.02 30.89
C LEU A 14 -10.43 -10.89 29.41
N GLY A 15 -10.66 -9.68 28.88
CA GLY A 15 -10.96 -9.48 27.44
C GLY A 15 -9.72 -9.29 26.53
N GLY A 16 -8.55 -8.94 27.10
CA GLY A 16 -7.47 -8.36 26.30
C GLY A 16 -6.80 -9.28 25.28
N VAL A 17 -6.74 -10.60 25.50
CA VAL A 17 -5.97 -11.50 24.62
C VAL A 17 -6.83 -12.04 23.47
N GLU A 18 -8.11 -12.32 23.72
CA GLU A 18 -9.02 -12.77 22.65
C GLU A 18 -9.44 -11.60 21.75
N ASP A 19 -9.68 -10.41 22.30
CA ASP A 19 -10.00 -9.21 21.51
C ASP A 19 -8.80 -8.73 20.69
N MET A 20 -7.57 -8.81 21.21
CA MET A 20 -6.35 -8.51 20.45
C MET A 20 -6.09 -9.55 19.35
N LYS A 21 -6.41 -10.83 19.57
CA LYS A 21 -6.36 -11.85 18.51
C LYS A 21 -7.44 -11.62 17.45
N LYS A 22 -8.63 -11.14 17.83
CA LYS A 22 -9.70 -10.73 16.91
C LYS A 22 -9.32 -9.50 16.09
N GLN A 23 -8.67 -8.50 16.70
CA GLN A 23 -8.11 -7.36 15.98
C GLN A 23 -6.97 -7.74 15.04
N MET A 24 -6.07 -8.66 15.43
CA MET A 24 -5.02 -9.19 14.53
C MET A 24 -5.57 -9.98 13.33
N THR A 25 -6.83 -10.45 13.38
CA THR A 25 -7.48 -11.08 12.22
C THR A 25 -8.18 -10.08 11.28
N THR A 26 -8.33 -8.81 11.67
CA THR A 26 -9.02 -7.79 10.85
C THR A 26 -8.06 -6.80 10.18
N TYR A 27 -6.81 -6.69 10.64
CA TYR A 27 -5.81 -5.87 9.95
C TYR A 27 -5.24 -6.62 8.76
N PRO A 28 -5.29 -6.05 7.55
CA PRO A 28 -4.67 -6.65 6.39
C PRO A 28 -3.17 -6.85 6.67
N LYS A 29 -2.67 -8.05 6.37
CA LYS A 29 -1.26 -8.36 6.60
C LYS A 29 -0.43 -7.61 5.56
N ASN A 30 0.44 -6.70 6.01
CA ASN A 30 1.47 -6.11 5.16
C ASN A 30 2.41 -7.19 4.63
N MET A 31 2.65 -7.15 3.33
CA MET A 31 3.44 -8.10 2.55
C MET A 31 4.42 -7.34 1.65
N THR A 32 5.34 -8.07 1.05
CA THR A 32 6.24 -7.57 0.01
C THR A 32 5.67 -7.90 -1.37
N ILE A 33 5.88 -6.99 -2.34
CA ILE A 33 5.34 -7.14 -3.71
C ILE A 33 5.82 -8.42 -4.41
N ASP A 34 7.00 -8.93 -4.03
CA ASP A 34 7.55 -10.21 -4.50
C ASP A 34 6.63 -11.42 -4.22
N THR A 35 5.65 -11.28 -3.33
CA THR A 35 4.58 -12.27 -3.11
C THR A 35 3.79 -12.57 -4.39
N LEU A 36 3.78 -11.65 -5.37
CA LEU A 36 3.14 -11.88 -6.66
C LEU A 36 3.94 -12.82 -7.59
N LEU A 37 5.23 -13.09 -7.32
CA LEU A 37 6.06 -13.96 -8.15
C LEU A 37 5.41 -15.34 -8.34
N GLY A 38 5.37 -15.78 -9.60
CA GLY A 38 4.75 -17.04 -10.02
C GLY A 38 3.22 -17.05 -10.02
N LYS A 39 2.54 -16.04 -9.44
CA LYS A 39 1.08 -15.93 -9.51
C LYS A 39 0.65 -15.41 -10.88
N SER A 40 -0.51 -15.86 -11.34
CA SER A 40 -1.15 -15.33 -12.56
C SER A 40 -2.27 -14.40 -12.17
N LEU A 41 -2.29 -13.19 -12.73
CA LEU A 41 -3.32 -12.19 -12.46
C LEU A 41 -4.52 -12.39 -13.41
N THR A 42 -5.73 -12.17 -12.91
CA THR A 42 -6.97 -12.22 -13.70
C THR A 42 -7.51 -10.83 -14.02
N SER A 43 -7.27 -9.86 -13.14
CA SER A 43 -7.62 -8.45 -13.33
C SER A 43 -6.68 -7.55 -12.52
N ILE A 44 -6.55 -6.33 -13.00
CA ILE A 44 -5.90 -5.22 -12.28
C ILE A 44 -6.84 -4.03 -12.38
N GLU A 45 -7.10 -3.38 -11.25
CA GLU A 45 -7.96 -2.20 -11.17
C GLU A 45 -7.21 -1.00 -10.59
N GLY A 46 -7.44 0.17 -11.16
CA GLY A 46 -6.81 1.45 -10.81
C GLY A 46 -6.02 2.05 -11.97
N ASP A 47 -5.65 3.31 -11.85
CA ASP A 47 -5.11 4.12 -12.95
C ASP A 47 -4.29 5.30 -12.39
N VAL A 48 -3.67 6.09 -13.27
CA VAL A 48 -3.05 7.36 -12.91
C VAL A 48 -4.04 8.26 -12.18
N GLY A 49 -3.62 8.80 -11.04
CA GLY A 49 -4.42 9.63 -10.14
C GLY A 49 -5.20 8.86 -9.08
N THR A 50 -5.19 7.51 -9.09
CA THR A 50 -5.80 6.73 -8.01
C THR A 50 -4.87 6.63 -6.80
N LYS A 51 -5.48 6.34 -5.65
CA LYS A 51 -4.80 6.11 -4.35
C LYS A 51 -4.61 4.62 -4.06
N LYS A 52 -5.00 3.76 -5.00
CA LYS A 52 -4.92 2.31 -4.89
C LYS A 52 -4.83 1.61 -6.24
N ILE A 53 -4.16 0.46 -6.25
CA ILE A 53 -4.14 -0.52 -7.35
C ILE A 53 -4.48 -1.89 -6.76
N THR A 54 -5.49 -2.55 -7.31
CA THR A 54 -5.95 -3.87 -6.85
C THR A 54 -5.56 -4.94 -7.86
N PHE A 55 -5.03 -6.06 -7.38
CA PHE A 55 -4.65 -7.23 -8.17
C PHE A 55 -5.48 -8.44 -7.76
N GLN A 56 -6.22 -9.02 -8.70
CA GLN A 56 -6.89 -10.30 -8.49
C GLN A 56 -6.08 -11.43 -9.12
N THR A 57 -5.89 -12.53 -8.38
CA THR A 57 -5.15 -13.70 -8.86
C THR A 57 -6.08 -14.81 -9.32
N ALA A 58 -5.56 -15.72 -10.16
CA ALA A 58 -6.27 -16.91 -10.62
C ALA A 58 -6.70 -17.86 -9.48
N ASN A 59 -6.12 -17.72 -8.29
CA ASN A 59 -6.46 -18.49 -7.09
C ASN A 59 -7.49 -17.77 -6.20
N ASN A 60 -8.15 -16.72 -6.70
CA ASN A 60 -9.10 -15.88 -5.96
C ASN A 60 -8.51 -15.14 -4.75
N GLU A 61 -7.19 -14.95 -4.71
CA GLU A 61 -6.55 -14.06 -3.75
C GLU A 61 -6.56 -12.63 -4.30
N THR A 62 -6.80 -11.64 -3.44
CA THR A 62 -6.82 -10.22 -3.82
C THR A 62 -5.76 -9.47 -3.03
N TYR A 63 -4.93 -8.73 -3.76
CA TYR A 63 -3.88 -7.89 -3.20
C TYR A 63 -4.15 -6.43 -3.56
N GLU A 64 -3.69 -5.51 -2.71
CA GLU A 64 -3.86 -4.07 -2.91
C GLU A 64 -2.54 -3.36 -2.60
N LEU A 65 -2.14 -2.47 -3.52
CA LEU A 65 -1.22 -1.38 -3.23
C LEU A 65 -2.07 -0.17 -2.85
N SER A 66 -1.87 0.37 -1.66
CA SER A 66 -2.64 1.51 -1.15
C SER A 66 -1.88 2.28 -0.09
N HIS A 67 -2.36 3.46 0.26
CA HIS A 67 -1.90 4.19 1.43
C HIS A 67 -3.12 4.72 2.18
N ASP A 68 -3.15 4.50 3.50
CA ASP A 68 -4.19 5.05 4.37
C ASP A 68 -3.84 6.51 4.69
N GLN A 69 -4.46 7.44 3.96
CA GLN A 69 -4.14 8.86 4.05
C GLN A 69 -4.70 9.52 5.32
N ASP A 70 -3.86 10.28 6.02
CA ASP A 70 -4.25 11.32 6.97
C ASP A 70 -4.22 12.71 6.29
N CYS A 71 -4.48 13.76 7.05
CA CYS A 71 -4.83 15.10 6.58
C CYS A 71 -3.72 15.90 5.91
N ARG A 72 -2.45 15.45 5.93
CA ARG A 72 -1.30 16.26 5.47
C ARG A 72 -0.31 15.48 4.61
N GLU A 73 -0.77 14.39 4.06
CA GLU A 73 -0.05 13.58 3.11
C GLU A 73 -0.93 13.27 1.91
N GLU A 74 -0.28 13.07 0.77
CA GLU A 74 -0.93 12.61 -0.44
C GLU A 74 -0.01 11.57 -1.07
N VAL A 75 -0.52 10.35 -1.21
CA VAL A 75 0.17 9.23 -1.84
C VAL A 75 -0.73 8.69 -2.95
N CYS A 76 -0.28 8.82 -4.20
CA CYS A 76 -1.06 8.46 -5.38
C CYS A 76 -0.19 7.95 -6.54
N VAL A 77 -0.83 7.25 -7.48
CA VAL A 77 -0.22 6.81 -8.73
C VAL A 77 -0.08 8.02 -9.65
N VAL A 78 1.13 8.29 -10.14
CA VAL A 78 1.38 9.42 -11.07
C VAL A 78 1.76 8.99 -12.47
N ASP A 79 2.16 7.73 -12.65
CA ASP A 79 2.46 7.16 -13.97
C ASP A 79 2.35 5.63 -13.96
N ILE A 80 1.92 5.09 -15.11
CA ILE A 80 1.97 3.66 -15.41
C ILE A 80 2.65 3.51 -16.77
N SER A 81 3.85 2.95 -16.77
CA SER A 81 4.65 2.75 -17.97
C SER A 81 4.61 1.28 -18.39
N GLY A 82 4.00 1.00 -19.53
CA GLY A 82 3.71 -0.36 -20.04
C GLY A 82 2.21 -0.62 -20.16
N ASP A 83 1.81 -1.80 -20.63
CA ASP A 83 0.41 -2.20 -20.71
C ASP A 83 0.05 -3.13 -19.54
N LEU A 84 -0.90 -2.72 -18.69
CA LEU A 84 -1.39 -3.57 -17.59
C LEU A 84 -1.95 -4.91 -18.08
N GLN A 85 -2.46 -4.97 -19.32
CA GLN A 85 -2.95 -6.22 -19.91
C GLN A 85 -1.83 -7.24 -20.16
N ASP A 86 -0.57 -6.81 -20.32
CA ASP A 86 0.57 -7.71 -20.43
C ASP A 86 0.81 -8.51 -19.14
N LEU A 87 0.27 -8.05 -17.99
CA LEU A 87 0.38 -8.77 -16.72
C LEU A 87 -0.71 -9.82 -16.49
N ILE A 88 -1.71 -9.89 -17.37
CA ILE A 88 -2.90 -10.74 -17.19
C ILE A 88 -2.69 -12.15 -17.76
N LYS A 89 -3.21 -13.17 -17.07
CA LYS A 89 -3.22 -14.60 -17.45
C LYS A 89 -1.86 -15.28 -17.63
N HIS A 90 -0.78 -14.60 -17.28
CA HIS A 90 0.57 -15.15 -17.29
C HIS A 90 1.22 -15.03 -15.91
N PRO A 91 2.10 -15.97 -15.52
CA PRO A 91 2.83 -15.86 -14.27
C PRO A 91 3.70 -14.59 -14.24
N ILE A 92 3.66 -13.89 -13.11
CA ILE A 92 4.58 -12.78 -12.82
C ILE A 92 5.98 -13.35 -12.63
N LEU A 93 6.92 -12.88 -13.45
CA LEU A 93 8.32 -13.30 -13.48
C LEU A 93 9.24 -12.32 -12.76
N LEU A 94 8.80 -11.07 -12.60
CA LEU A 94 9.47 -10.00 -11.87
C LEU A 94 8.44 -9.28 -11.02
N ALA A 95 8.75 -9.03 -9.75
CA ALA A 95 7.97 -8.19 -8.86
C ALA A 95 8.92 -7.54 -7.85
N GLU A 96 9.22 -6.26 -8.05
CA GLU A 96 10.19 -5.52 -7.25
C GLU A 96 9.63 -4.16 -6.83
N GLU A 97 10.01 -3.72 -5.64
CA GLU A 97 9.76 -2.38 -5.11
C GLU A 97 11.09 -1.62 -5.07
N ILE A 98 11.10 -0.41 -5.61
CA ILE A 98 12.24 0.50 -5.54
C ILE A 98 11.76 1.82 -4.96
N ILE A 99 12.43 2.27 -3.89
CA ILE A 99 12.11 3.51 -3.20
C ILE A 99 13.24 4.52 -3.44
N SER A 100 12.87 5.74 -3.82
CA SER A 100 13.78 6.88 -3.95
C SER A 100 13.25 8.06 -3.15
N ALA A 101 13.86 8.28 -1.98
CA ALA A 101 13.54 9.42 -1.12
C ALA A 101 14.40 10.64 -1.48
N ASN A 102 13.84 11.84 -1.45
CA ASN A 102 14.54 13.13 -1.55
C ASN A 102 15.46 13.30 -2.79
N SER A 103 15.25 12.51 -3.84
CA SER A 103 15.90 12.70 -5.13
C SER A 103 14.89 12.50 -6.24
N VAL A 104 14.76 13.50 -7.11
CA VAL A 104 14.01 13.38 -8.36
C VAL A 104 14.90 12.55 -9.28
N PRO A 105 14.48 11.35 -9.72
CA PRO A 105 15.27 10.59 -10.69
C PRO A 105 15.56 11.48 -11.91
N ASP A 106 16.76 11.40 -12.49
CA ASP A 106 17.16 12.27 -13.61
C ASP A 106 16.17 12.23 -14.80
N GLU A 107 15.47 11.10 -14.94
CA GLU A 107 14.41 10.82 -15.91
C GLU A 107 13.14 11.68 -15.72
N ILE A 108 12.99 12.29 -14.54
CA ILE A 108 11.77 12.94 -14.03
C ILE A 108 11.97 14.46 -13.85
N LYS A 109 13.13 15.02 -14.24
CA LYS A 109 13.44 16.47 -14.14
C LYS A 109 12.44 17.43 -14.80
N TYR A 110 11.55 16.91 -15.66
CA TYR A 110 10.52 17.69 -16.36
C TYR A 110 9.14 17.62 -15.71
N ILE A 111 8.96 16.91 -14.60
CA ILE A 111 7.73 17.03 -13.82
C ILE A 111 7.73 18.41 -13.18
N ASP A 112 6.67 19.18 -13.45
CA ASP A 112 6.39 20.46 -12.82
C ASP A 112 6.34 20.25 -11.30
N GLN A 113 7.45 20.55 -10.64
CA GLN A 113 7.63 20.35 -9.20
C GLN A 113 6.58 21.13 -8.41
N ASP A 114 6.22 22.33 -8.89
CA ASP A 114 5.21 23.18 -8.26
C ASP A 114 3.79 22.59 -8.38
N LYS A 115 3.55 21.71 -9.36
CA LYS A 115 2.24 21.07 -9.56
C LYS A 115 2.01 19.87 -8.65
N TYR A 116 3.05 19.18 -8.21
CA TYR A 116 2.94 17.90 -7.50
C TYR A 116 3.56 17.90 -6.09
N LEU A 117 4.42 18.86 -5.76
CA LEU A 117 5.03 18.96 -4.43
C LEU A 117 4.28 20.00 -3.59
N TYR A 118 3.26 19.53 -2.85
CA TYR A 118 2.59 20.34 -1.83
C TYR A 118 3.20 20.15 -0.43
N GLY A 119 4.31 19.40 -0.31
CA GLY A 119 4.89 18.95 0.96
C GLY A 119 6.34 19.39 1.19
N ASP A 120 6.75 19.35 2.46
CA ASP A 120 8.13 19.58 2.89
C ASP A 120 9.04 18.37 2.58
N SER A 121 8.46 17.19 2.30
CA SER A 121 9.15 15.98 1.86
C SER A 121 8.35 15.22 0.79
N PHE A 122 9.06 14.37 0.04
CA PHE A 122 8.47 13.48 -0.94
C PHE A 122 9.27 12.19 -1.13
N THR A 123 8.56 11.13 -1.50
CA THR A 123 9.10 9.80 -1.77
C THR A 123 8.52 9.27 -3.08
N TRP A 124 9.41 8.81 -3.95
CA TRP A 124 9.05 8.08 -5.15
C TRP A 124 9.11 6.58 -4.88
N THR A 125 8.04 5.86 -5.22
CA THR A 125 8.00 4.40 -5.13
C THR A 125 7.67 3.81 -6.50
N PHE A 126 8.46 2.84 -6.93
CA PHE A 126 8.31 2.17 -8.21
C PHE A 126 8.02 0.69 -7.99
N TYR A 127 6.90 0.21 -8.52
CA TYR A 127 6.59 -1.21 -8.57
C TYR A 127 6.83 -1.72 -9.99
N LYS A 128 7.83 -2.59 -10.13
CA LYS A 128 8.20 -3.19 -11.41
C LYS A 128 7.66 -4.62 -11.47
N LEU A 129 6.78 -4.85 -12.43
CA LEU A 129 6.14 -6.14 -12.68
C LEU A 129 6.42 -6.59 -14.10
N ALA A 130 6.67 -7.87 -14.32
CA ALA A 130 6.83 -8.40 -15.68
C ALA A 130 6.29 -9.81 -15.84
N THR A 131 5.83 -10.13 -17.04
CA THR A 131 5.52 -11.47 -17.50
C THR A 131 6.31 -11.77 -18.79
N ILE A 132 6.01 -12.90 -19.44
CA ILE A 132 6.51 -13.19 -20.78
C ILE A 132 5.96 -12.24 -21.87
N LYS A 133 4.92 -11.46 -21.58
CA LYS A 133 4.23 -10.58 -22.55
C LYS A 133 4.82 -9.18 -22.59
N GLY A 134 5.26 -8.68 -21.44
CA GLY A 134 5.77 -7.33 -21.28
C GLY A 134 6.11 -7.03 -19.83
N SER A 135 6.55 -5.81 -19.59
CA SER A 135 6.81 -5.27 -18.26
C SER A 135 6.03 -3.98 -18.04
N VAL A 136 5.65 -3.76 -16.79
CA VAL A 136 4.96 -2.57 -16.33
C VAL A 136 5.73 -1.99 -15.15
N THR A 137 5.87 -0.67 -15.13
CA THR A 137 6.32 0.07 -13.95
C THR A 137 5.20 1.00 -13.50
N ILE A 138 4.72 0.81 -12.27
CA ILE A 138 3.74 1.69 -11.62
C ILE A 138 4.51 2.65 -10.71
N ARG A 139 4.38 3.95 -10.96
CA ARG A 139 5.07 5.00 -10.20
C ARG A 139 4.10 5.68 -9.25
N TRP A 140 4.49 5.72 -7.99
CA TRP A 140 3.80 6.41 -6.93
C TRP A 140 4.60 7.61 -6.47
N LEU A 141 3.90 8.69 -6.16
CA LEU A 141 4.45 9.84 -5.47
C LEU A 141 3.73 9.97 -4.13
N GLY A 142 4.50 9.86 -3.05
CA GLY A 142 4.08 10.26 -1.72
C GLY A 142 4.65 11.64 -1.39
N THR A 143 3.83 12.52 -0.84
CA THR A 143 4.23 13.83 -0.33
C THR A 143 3.68 14.04 1.06
N SER A 144 4.44 14.70 1.94
CA SER A 144 3.98 15.05 3.28
C SER A 144 4.65 16.33 3.79
N ASN A 145 4.19 16.85 4.92
CA ASN A 145 4.88 17.93 5.64
C ASN A 145 6.06 17.43 6.51
N GLY A 146 6.58 16.23 6.26
CA GLY A 146 7.71 15.64 6.98
C GLY A 146 7.36 14.89 8.27
N TYR A 147 6.08 14.78 8.65
CA TYR A 147 5.65 14.06 9.86
C TYR A 147 4.84 12.79 9.58
N TYR A 148 4.40 12.59 8.33
CA TYR A 148 3.53 11.49 7.94
C TYR A 148 4.25 10.52 7.01
N SER A 149 3.71 9.31 6.90
CA SER A 149 4.28 8.29 6.01
C SER A 149 3.99 8.66 4.56
N GLU A 150 4.98 8.43 3.69
CA GLU A 150 4.84 8.57 2.23
C GLU A 150 4.90 7.20 1.53
N SER A 151 4.95 6.13 2.32
CA SER A 151 5.11 4.76 1.85
C SER A 151 3.79 4.17 1.39
N VAL A 152 3.84 3.35 0.36
CA VAL A 152 2.70 2.56 -0.12
C VAL A 152 2.72 1.22 0.58
N ASP A 153 1.60 0.81 1.16
CA ASP A 153 1.42 -0.52 1.74
C ASP A 153 1.01 -1.51 0.65
N PHE A 154 1.60 -2.70 0.69
CA PHE A 154 1.14 -3.85 -0.09
C PHE A 154 0.49 -4.88 0.84
N VAL A 155 -0.79 -5.14 0.63
CA VAL A 155 -1.59 -5.99 1.51
C VAL A 155 -2.37 -7.04 0.76
N ARG A 156 -2.66 -8.16 1.44
CA ARG A 156 -3.71 -9.08 1.02
C ARG A 156 -5.03 -8.72 1.71
N ILE A 157 -6.10 -8.58 0.94
CA ILE A 157 -7.43 -8.21 1.44
C ILE A 157 -8.47 -9.34 1.34
N SER A 158 -8.17 -10.43 0.60
CA SER A 158 -8.97 -11.68 0.58
C SER A 158 -8.12 -12.88 0.19
#